data_AF-A0AAN8SU58-F1
#
_entry.id   AF-A0AAN8SU58-F1
#
_cell.length_a   1.000
_cell.length_b   1.000
_cell.length_c   1.000
_cell.angle_alpha   90.00
_cell.angle_beta   90.00
_cell.angle_gamma   90.00
#
_symmetry.space_group_name_H-M   'P 1'
#
loop_
_entity.id
_entity.type
_entity.pdbx_description
1 polymer ?
#
loop_
_entity_poly.entity_id
_entity_poly.type
_entity_poly.pdbx_seq_one_letter_code
_entity_poly.pdbx_strand_id
1 'polypeptide(L)'
;MFASEILVPKSYILRVYNSHYLQSYTSLVLDAHKEGLEIFALEFANDVHFAYSYSYDPTTEYLSFVDNGVFSVDGVLSDFPVTASAIIEASCSL
;
A
#
# COMPACT_ATOMS: atom_id res chain seq x y z
N MET A 1 -20.88 18.32 -0.05
CA MET A 1 -20.66 16.87 0.21
C MET A 1 -19.16 16.70 0.25
N PHE A 2 -18.60 16.23 1.36
CA PHE A 2 -17.16 16.06 1.56
C PHE A 2 -16.88 14.57 1.72
N ALA A 3 -15.78 14.09 1.14
CA ALA A 3 -15.29 12.74 1.39
C ALA A 3 -14.39 12.78 2.64
N SER A 4 -14.49 11.75 3.49
CA SER A 4 -13.59 11.56 4.64
C SER A 4 -12.45 10.58 4.33
N GLU A 5 -12.56 9.89 3.19
CA GLU A 5 -11.67 8.80 2.78
C GLU A 5 -11.39 8.91 1.27
N ILE A 6 -10.17 8.54 0.87
CA ILE A 6 -9.81 8.31 -0.53
C ILE A 6 -9.26 6.90 -0.75
N LEU A 7 -9.78 6.25 -1.80
CA LEU A 7 -9.30 4.96 -2.25
C LEU A 7 -8.44 5.17 -3.51
N VAL A 8 -7.18 4.73 -3.46
CA VAL A 8 -6.20 5.07 -4.49
C VAL A 8 -5.42 3.83 -4.96
N PRO A 9 -5.18 3.64 -6.27
CA PRO A 9 -4.36 2.53 -6.73
C PRO A 9 -2.95 2.60 -6.16
N LYS A 10 -2.40 1.46 -5.72
CA LYS A 10 -1.08 1.40 -5.06
C LYS A 10 0.03 2.06 -5.89
N SER A 11 -0.10 2.04 -7.21
CA SER A 11 0.82 2.67 -8.18
C SER A 11 0.93 4.20 -8.08
N TYR A 12 -0.07 4.87 -7.52
CA TYR A 12 -0.05 6.32 -7.26
C TYR A 12 0.63 6.68 -5.94
N ILE A 13 0.73 5.73 -5.00
CA ILE A 13 1.44 5.89 -3.72
C ILE A 13 2.92 5.52 -3.90
N LEU A 14 3.18 4.29 -4.34
CA LEU A 14 4.50 3.80 -4.71
C LEU A 14 4.53 3.52 -6.21
N ARG A 15 5.29 4.32 -6.95
CA ARG A 15 5.41 4.17 -8.40
C ARG A 15 6.30 2.97 -8.73
N VAL A 16 5.85 2.15 -9.67
CA VAL A 16 6.62 1.03 -10.23
C VAL A 16 6.92 1.36 -11.69
N TYR A 17 8.18 1.22 -12.12
CA TYR A 17 8.54 1.37 -13.54
C TYR A 17 8.05 0.15 -14.35
N ASN A 18 7.99 0.25 -15.69
CA ASN A 18 7.72 -0.90 -16.58
C ASN A 18 8.74 -2.06 -16.41
N SER A 19 9.84 -1.81 -15.71
CA SER A 19 10.86 -2.79 -15.34
C SER A 19 10.63 -3.39 -13.96
N HIS A 20 9.47 -3.20 -13.33
CA HIS A 20 9.10 -3.70 -11.99
C HIS A 20 10.03 -3.22 -10.85
N TYR A 21 10.74 -2.09 -11.00
CA TYR A 21 11.50 -1.48 -9.91
C TYR A 21 10.68 -0.41 -9.19
N LEU A 22 10.79 -0.36 -7.86
CA LEU A 22 10.16 0.69 -7.03
C LEU A 22 10.89 2.03 -7.23
N GLN A 23 10.11 3.09 -7.36
CA GLN A 23 10.58 4.47 -7.30
C GLN A 23 10.35 5.06 -5.90
N SER A 24 10.82 6.30 -5.73
CA SER A 24 10.46 7.11 -4.57
C SER A 24 8.94 7.19 -4.41
N TYR A 25 8.51 7.15 -3.15
CA TYR A 25 7.13 7.38 -2.78
C TYR A 25 6.65 8.77 -3.19
N THR A 26 5.34 8.89 -3.42
CA THR A 26 4.70 10.20 -3.63
C THR A 26 4.34 10.82 -2.29
N SER A 27 4.13 12.14 -2.26
CA SER A 27 3.65 12.83 -1.06
C SER A 27 2.17 12.57 -0.77
N LEU A 28 1.49 11.75 -1.58
CA LEU A 28 0.04 11.61 -1.57
C LEU A 28 -0.53 11.22 -0.21
N VAL A 29 0.08 10.21 0.45
CA VAL A 29 -0.35 9.75 1.78
C VAL A 29 -0.18 10.86 2.81
N LEU A 30 0.98 11.50 2.81
CA LEU A 30 1.28 12.60 3.73
C LEU A 30 0.37 13.80 3.53
N ASP A 31 0.03 14.12 2.29
CA ASP A 31 -0.85 15.24 1.95
C ASP A 31 -2.32 14.92 2.27
N ALA A 32 -2.77 13.67 2.06
CA ALA A 32 -4.09 13.22 2.50
C ALA A 32 -4.25 13.33 4.02
N HIS A 33 -3.26 12.84 4.77
CA HIS A 33 -3.25 12.93 6.24
C HIS A 33 -3.23 14.36 6.76
N LYS A 34 -2.48 15.27 6.11
CA LYS A 34 -2.49 16.71 6.47
C LYS A 34 -3.87 17.34 6.34
N GLU A 35 -4.65 16.90 5.35
CA GLU A 35 -6.03 17.37 5.12
C GLU A 35 -7.06 16.61 5.99
N GLY A 36 -6.61 15.68 6.84
CA GLY A 36 -7.48 14.87 7.69
C GLY A 36 -8.28 13.81 6.94
N LEU A 37 -7.79 13.38 5.77
CA LEU A 37 -8.38 12.31 4.98
C LEU A 37 -7.70 10.98 5.28
N GLU A 38 -8.50 9.94 5.45
CA GLU A 38 -8.00 8.56 5.47
C GLU A 38 -7.69 8.11 4.03
N ILE A 39 -6.62 7.34 3.85
CA ILE A 39 -6.18 6.84 2.55
C ILE A 39 -6.04 5.32 2.56
N PHE A 40 -6.71 4.69 1.59
CA PHE A 40 -6.72 3.25 1.41
C PHE A 40 -6.10 2.89 0.06
N ALA A 41 -5.20 1.91 0.05
CA ALA A 41 -4.54 1.46 -1.16
C ALA A 41 -5.29 0.27 -1.79
N LEU A 42 -5.50 0.27 -3.11
CA LEU A 42 -6.08 -0.86 -3.85
C LEU A 42 -5.10 -1.50 -4.85
N GLU A 43 -5.53 -2.59 -5.49
CA GLU A 43 -4.77 -3.39 -6.46
C GLU A 43 -3.67 -4.28 -5.86
N PHE A 44 -3.88 -4.76 -4.63
CA PHE A 44 -3.06 -5.84 -4.09
C PHE A 44 -3.52 -7.17 -4.65
N ALA A 45 -2.63 -7.87 -5.35
CA ALA A 45 -2.90 -9.14 -6.01
C ALA A 45 -1.83 -10.15 -5.56
N ASN A 46 -2.25 -11.39 -5.27
CA ASN A 46 -1.34 -12.44 -4.80
C ASN A 46 -0.76 -13.29 -5.94
N ASP A 47 -1.27 -13.15 -7.16
CA ASP A 47 -1.12 -14.17 -8.19
C ASP A 47 -0.11 -13.85 -9.29
N VAL A 48 0.14 -12.58 -9.70
CA VAL A 48 1.00 -12.39 -10.90
C VAL A 48 1.84 -11.10 -11.04
N HIS A 49 1.68 -10.01 -10.26
CA HIS A 49 2.40 -8.76 -10.59
C HIS A 49 3.00 -8.01 -9.39
N PHE A 50 4.15 -8.48 -8.90
CA PHE A 50 4.94 -7.80 -7.87
C PHE A 50 6.11 -6.99 -8.48
N ALA A 51 6.56 -5.97 -7.75
CA ALA A 51 7.84 -5.32 -8.05
C ALA A 51 9.01 -6.25 -7.69
N TYR A 52 10.11 -6.26 -8.46
CA TYR A 52 11.35 -6.99 -8.14
C TYR A 52 11.88 -6.62 -6.75
N SER A 53 11.77 -5.34 -6.39
CA SER A 53 12.20 -4.83 -5.09
C SER A 53 11.39 -5.41 -3.92
N TYR A 54 10.20 -5.97 -4.16
CA TYR A 54 9.44 -6.74 -3.18
C TYR A 54 9.86 -8.21 -3.11
N SER A 55 10.93 -8.62 -3.82
CA SER A 55 11.40 -10.00 -3.86
C SER A 55 10.34 -11.03 -4.30
N TYR A 56 9.28 -10.58 -4.99
CA TYR A 56 8.08 -11.38 -5.31
C TYR A 56 7.33 -11.92 -4.09
N ASP A 57 7.52 -11.30 -2.93
CA ASP A 57 6.82 -11.65 -1.71
C ASP A 57 5.67 -10.65 -1.47
N PRO A 58 4.41 -11.12 -1.45
CA PRO A 58 3.27 -10.26 -1.14
C PRO A 58 3.44 -9.58 0.23
N THR A 59 4.04 -10.24 1.22
CA THR A 59 4.24 -9.68 2.57
C THR A 59 5.02 -8.37 2.52
N THR A 60 6.15 -8.39 1.81
CA THR A 60 7.01 -7.22 1.63
C THR A 60 6.29 -6.10 0.87
N GLU A 61 5.40 -6.45 -0.07
CA GLU A 61 4.55 -5.47 -0.75
C GLU A 61 3.61 -4.77 0.25
N TYR A 62 2.77 -5.50 0.98
CA TYR A 62 1.81 -4.90 1.93
C TYR A 62 2.52 -4.05 3.00
N LEU A 63 3.62 -4.55 3.57
CA LEU A 63 4.39 -3.82 4.57
C LEU A 63 4.92 -2.48 4.04
N SER A 64 5.29 -2.40 2.76
CA SER A 64 5.76 -1.15 2.17
C SER A 64 4.71 -0.03 2.12
N PHE A 65 3.41 -0.36 2.24
CA PHE A 65 2.33 0.61 2.33
C PHE A 65 1.84 0.81 3.77
N VAL A 66 1.81 -0.25 4.58
CA VAL A 66 1.29 -0.21 5.95
C VAL A 66 2.31 0.36 6.93
N ASP A 67 3.59 0.03 6.79
CA ASP A 67 4.65 0.58 7.64
C ASP A 67 6.02 0.53 6.93
N ASN A 68 6.38 1.64 6.30
CA ASN A 68 7.70 1.81 5.67
C ASN A 68 8.61 2.81 6.40
N GLY A 69 8.21 3.26 7.59
CA GLY A 69 8.93 4.26 8.39
C GLY A 69 8.86 5.71 7.87
N VAL A 70 8.18 5.97 6.75
CA VAL A 70 7.97 7.31 6.18
C VAL A 70 6.49 7.70 6.19
N PHE A 71 5.63 6.77 5.78
CA PHE A 71 4.18 6.91 5.82
C PHE A 71 3.53 5.56 6.12
N SER A 72 2.24 5.61 6.42
CA SER A 72 1.39 4.44 6.61
C SER A 72 0.05 4.72 5.96
N VAL A 73 -0.50 3.78 5.19
CA VAL A 73 -1.89 3.87 4.71
C VAL A 73 -2.84 3.40 5.81
N ASP A 74 -4.06 3.92 5.83
CA ASP A 74 -5.07 3.59 6.85
C ASP A 74 -5.69 2.21 6.62
N GLY A 75 -5.58 1.69 5.39
CA GLY A 75 -5.91 0.32 5.08
C GLY A 75 -5.62 -0.08 3.64
N VAL A 76 -5.94 -1.34 3.32
CA VAL A 76 -5.76 -1.91 1.99
C VAL A 76 -7.03 -2.60 1.53
N LEU A 77 -7.35 -2.44 0.25
CA LEU A 77 -8.36 -3.20 -0.45
C LEU A 77 -7.68 -4.25 -1.33
N SER A 78 -7.94 -5.52 -1.03
CA SER A 78 -7.32 -6.67 -1.68
C SER A 78 -8.37 -7.68 -2.12
N ASP A 79 -8.16 -8.27 -3.29
CA ASP A 79 -8.97 -9.39 -3.78
C ASP A 79 -8.65 -10.70 -3.02
N PHE A 80 -7.62 -10.69 -2.17
CA PHE A 80 -7.17 -11.80 -1.33
C PHE A 80 -7.25 -11.45 0.17
N PRO A 81 -8.47 -11.27 0.73
CA PRO A 81 -8.66 -10.73 2.08
C PRO A 81 -8.03 -11.58 3.18
N VAL A 82 -7.97 -12.91 3.01
CA VAL A 82 -7.31 -13.82 3.99
C VAL A 82 -5.81 -13.54 4.07
N THR A 83 -5.15 -13.34 2.93
CA THR A 83 -3.72 -13.02 2.86
C THR A 83 -3.44 -11.64 3.43
N ALA A 84 -4.25 -10.65 3.06
CA ALA A 84 -4.12 -9.29 3.58
C ALA A 84 -4.28 -9.24 5.11
N SER A 85 -5.30 -9.92 5.65
CA SER A 85 -5.53 -9.99 7.11
C SER A 85 -4.34 -10.59 7.84
N ALA A 86 -3.82 -11.73 7.38
CA ALA A 86 -2.70 -12.40 8.02
C ALA A 86 -1.44 -11.51 8.06
N ILE A 87 -1.18 -10.74 7.01
CA ILE A 87 -0.03 -9.84 6.94
C ILE A 87 -0.21 -8.61 7.85
N ILE A 88 -1.40 -8.00 7.86
CA ILE A 88 -1.69 -6.86 8.74
C ILE A 88 -1.62 -7.27 10.21
N GLU A 89 -2.18 -8.43 10.57
CA GLU A 89 -2.08 -8.97 11.93
C GLU A 89 -0.63 -9.21 12.35
N ALA A 90 0.19 -9.77 11.45
CA ALA A 90 1.62 -9.95 11.70
C ALA A 90 2.35 -8.61 11.89
N SER A 91 1.98 -7.57 11.12
CA SER A 91 2.58 -6.23 11.21
C SER A 91 2.27 -5.54 12.54
N CYS A 92 1.09 -5.72 13.12
CA CYS A 92 0.72 -5.14 14.42
C CYS A 92 1.38 -5.86 15.61
N SER A 93 1.98 -7.03 15.38
CA SER A 93 2.62 -7.87 16.39
C SER A 93 4.12 -7.60 16.56
N LEU A 94 4.69 -6.72 15.73
CA LEU A 94 6.10 -6.32 15.70
C LEU A 94 6.30 -4.97 16.39
#